data_AF-A0A258Z835-F1
#
_entry.id   AF-A0A258Z835-F1
#
_cell.length_a   1.000
_cell.length_b   1.000
_cell.length_c   1.000
_cell.angle_alpha   90.00
_cell.angle_beta   90.00
_cell.angle_gamma   90.00
#
_symmetry.space_group_name_H-M   'P 1'
#
loop_
_entity.id
_entity.type
_entity.pdbx_description
1 polymer ?
#
loop_
_entity_poly.entity_id
_entity_poly.type
_entity_poly.pdbx_seq_one_letter_code
_entity_poly.pdbx_strand_id
1 'polypeptide(L)'
;MKQVLYSDIDLMISEYYKTITINPKGIRFYGLACEEQASIYRNATLSIDDDGRYVIEGTHHLYTEHHDMGFSYEKLLCLHPQELIKQRSFLGLISWYRVKGVMKREVHSRYIYKHKEYKIQQRLEFLSHTCQSEV
;
A
#
# COMPACT_ATOMS: atom_id res chain seq x y z
N MET A 1 4.43 -1.68 -29.98
CA MET A 1 3.65 -0.45 -29.82
C MET A 1 2.96 -0.51 -28.46
N LYS A 2 3.23 0.45 -27.56
CA LYS A 2 2.54 0.51 -26.25
C LYS A 2 1.03 0.69 -26.46
N GLN A 3 0.23 -0.25 -26.00
CA GLN A 3 -1.23 -0.17 -26.04
C GLN A 3 -1.77 0.17 -24.65
N VAL A 4 -2.46 1.30 -24.51
CA VAL A 4 -3.18 1.63 -23.27
C VAL A 4 -4.49 0.86 -23.26
N LEU A 5 -4.73 0.11 -22.17
CA LEU A 5 -5.97 -0.64 -21.96
C LEU A 5 -6.95 0.15 -21.09
N TYR A 6 -6.43 0.76 -20.02
CA TYR A 6 -7.22 1.56 -19.08
C TYR A 6 -6.40 2.76 -18.59
N SER A 7 -7.07 3.87 -18.31
CA SER A 7 -6.47 5.11 -17.81
C SER A 7 -7.33 5.70 -16.71
N ASP A 8 -6.70 6.43 -15.79
CA ASP A 8 -7.38 7.12 -14.69
C ASP A 8 -8.19 6.19 -13.78
N ILE A 9 -7.66 5.00 -13.55
CA ILE A 9 -8.30 3.94 -12.76
C ILE A 9 -7.60 3.72 -11.43
N ASP A 10 -8.33 3.21 -10.45
CA ASP A 10 -7.73 2.62 -9.26
C ASP A 10 -7.72 1.10 -9.45
N LEU A 11 -6.58 0.46 -9.20
CA LEU A 11 -6.45 -0.98 -9.37
C LEU A 11 -5.63 -1.61 -8.26
N MET A 12 -5.77 -2.91 -8.09
CA MET A 12 -4.95 -3.74 -7.21
C MET A 12 -4.38 -4.91 -7.99
N ILE A 13 -3.13 -5.26 -7.70
CA ILE A 13 -2.45 -6.42 -8.29
C ILE A 13 -2.33 -7.51 -7.23
N SER A 14 -2.75 -8.73 -7.54
CA SER A 14 -2.39 -9.90 -6.75
C SER A 14 -1.49 -10.82 -7.56
N GLU A 15 -0.23 -10.91 -7.16
CA GLU A 15 0.73 -11.85 -7.75
C GLU A 15 0.36 -13.30 -7.44
N TYR A 16 -0.13 -13.55 -6.23
CA TYR A 16 -0.51 -14.90 -5.79
C TYR A 16 -1.68 -15.44 -6.62
N TYR A 17 -2.73 -14.63 -6.82
CA TYR A 17 -3.89 -15.03 -7.61
C TYR A 17 -3.75 -14.74 -9.12
N LYS A 18 -2.67 -14.06 -9.53
CA LYS A 18 -2.45 -13.56 -10.90
C LYS A 18 -3.64 -12.75 -11.41
N THR A 19 -4.13 -11.83 -10.57
CA THR A 19 -5.28 -10.98 -10.88
C THR A 19 -4.93 -9.50 -10.88
N ILE A 20 -5.61 -8.76 -11.75
CA ILE A 20 -5.69 -7.30 -11.71
C ILE A 20 -7.13 -6.95 -11.39
N THR A 21 -7.38 -6.34 -10.24
CA THR A 21 -8.71 -5.88 -9.86
C THR A 21 -8.81 -4.38 -10.10
N ILE A 22 -9.56 -3.98 -11.12
CA ILE A 22 -9.92 -2.57 -11.36
C ILE A 22 -11.11 -2.23 -10.46
N ASN A 23 -10.99 -1.15 -9.72
CA ASN A 23 -11.97 -0.67 -8.76
C ASN A 23 -12.50 0.70 -9.20
N PRO A 24 -13.76 1.05 -8.88
CA PRO A 24 -14.26 2.39 -9.13
C PRO A 24 -13.36 3.43 -8.43
N LYS A 25 -13.10 4.54 -9.12
CA LYS A 25 -12.15 5.55 -8.67
C LYS A 25 -12.56 6.13 -7.31
N GLY A 26 -11.59 6.30 -6.42
CA GLY A 26 -11.80 6.83 -5.07
C GLY A 26 -12.43 5.84 -4.09
N ILE A 27 -12.88 4.67 -4.54
CA ILE A 27 -13.44 3.65 -3.66
C ILE A 27 -12.32 2.90 -2.95
N ARG A 28 -12.55 2.60 -1.66
CA ARG A 28 -11.60 1.89 -0.81
C ARG A 28 -11.54 0.40 -1.20
N PHE A 29 -10.33 -0.17 -1.16
CA PHE A 29 -10.17 -1.62 -1.13
C PHE A 29 -10.27 -2.08 0.33
N TYR A 30 -11.27 -2.91 0.63
CA TYR A 30 -11.51 -3.48 1.96
C TYR A 30 -10.84 -4.85 2.10
N GLY A 31 -10.58 -5.26 3.34
CA GLY A 31 -10.12 -6.62 3.67
C GLY A 31 -8.66 -6.90 3.35
N LEU A 32 -7.82 -5.87 3.25
CA LEU A 32 -6.39 -6.00 2.96
C LEU A 32 -5.57 -5.69 4.21
N ALA A 33 -4.52 -6.47 4.44
CA ALA A 33 -3.52 -6.17 5.44
C ALA A 33 -2.75 -4.88 5.09
N CYS A 34 -2.01 -4.33 6.04
CA CYS A 34 -1.35 -3.03 5.91
C CYS A 34 -0.29 -3.06 4.79
N GLU A 35 0.51 -4.13 4.78
CA GLU A 35 1.54 -4.44 3.81
C GLU A 35 0.99 -4.68 2.39
N GLU A 36 -0.23 -5.20 2.28
CA GLU A 36 -0.89 -5.46 1.00
C GLU A 36 -1.36 -4.18 0.32
N GLN A 37 -1.51 -3.07 1.05
CA GLN A 37 -1.90 -1.77 0.48
C GLN A 37 -0.92 -1.27 -0.59
N ALA A 38 0.36 -1.70 -0.53
CA ALA A 38 1.38 -1.36 -1.52
C ALA A 38 1.07 -1.93 -2.92
N SER A 39 0.17 -2.92 -3.02
CA SER A 39 -0.29 -3.51 -4.28
C SER A 39 -1.37 -2.69 -4.99
N ILE A 40 -1.90 -1.66 -4.34
CA ILE A 40 -2.94 -0.78 -4.88
C ILE A 40 -2.30 0.41 -5.58
N TYR A 41 -2.60 0.57 -6.86
CA TYR A 41 -2.26 1.75 -7.64
C TYR A 41 -3.48 2.64 -7.82
N ARG A 42 -3.29 3.93 -7.57
CA ARG A 42 -4.27 5.00 -7.71
C ARG A 42 -3.91 5.88 -8.90
N ASN A 43 -4.93 6.46 -9.53
CA ASN A 43 -4.77 7.28 -10.74
C ASN A 43 -3.87 6.58 -11.78
N ALA A 44 -4.06 5.27 -11.91
CA ALA A 44 -3.17 4.39 -12.62
C ALA A 44 -3.53 4.31 -14.11
N THR A 45 -2.51 3.99 -14.90
CA THR A 45 -2.65 3.57 -16.29
C THR A 45 -2.20 2.12 -16.41
N LEU A 46 -3.07 1.27 -16.96
CA LEU A 46 -2.74 -0.10 -17.34
C LEU A 46 -2.50 -0.15 -18.85
N SER A 47 -1.33 -0.64 -19.24
CA SER A 47 -0.92 -0.75 -20.64
C SER A 47 -0.23 -2.08 -20.91
N ILE A 48 -0.06 -2.39 -22.19
CA ILE A 48 0.81 -3.47 -22.69
C ILE A 48 2.02 -2.82 -23.35
N ASP A 49 3.24 -3.25 -22.99
CA ASP A 49 4.48 -2.78 -23.60
C ASP A 49 4.78 -3.46 -24.94
N ASP A 50 5.92 -3.12 -25.54
CA ASP A 50 6.32 -3.65 -26.85
C ASP A 50 6.61 -5.17 -26.82
N ASP A 51 6.88 -5.72 -25.65
CA ASP A 51 7.12 -7.16 -25.42
C ASP A 51 5.82 -7.93 -25.08
N GLY A 52 4.67 -7.26 -25.13
CA GLY A 52 3.38 -7.86 -24.79
C GLY A 52 3.15 -8.01 -23.29
N ARG A 53 3.97 -7.38 -22.44
CA ARG A 53 3.81 -7.44 -20.98
C ARG A 53 2.89 -6.34 -20.51
N TYR A 54 2.07 -6.65 -19.52
CA TYR A 54 1.36 -5.62 -18.79
C TYR A 54 2.36 -4.67 -18.10
N VAL A 55 1.99 -3.40 -18.03
CA VAL A 55 2.71 -2.34 -17.32
C VAL A 55 1.69 -1.46 -16.64
N ILE A 56 1.89 -1.24 -15.35
CA ILE A 56 1.09 -0.33 -14.53
C ILE A 56 1.96 0.84 -14.11
N GLU A 57 1.43 2.03 -14.27
CA GLU A 57 2.06 3.25 -13.79
C GLU A 57 1.03 4.06 -13.01
N GLY A 58 1.38 4.49 -11.82
CA GLY A 58 0.48 5.26 -10.96
C GLY A 58 1.06 5.50 -9.58
N THR A 59 0.23 6.05 -8.70
CA THR A 59 0.60 6.37 -7.33
C THR A 59 0.17 5.25 -6.40
N HIS A 60 1.04 4.80 -5.50
CA HIS A 60 0.66 3.87 -4.44
C HIS A 60 1.16 4.33 -3.07
N HIS A 61 0.61 3.71 -2.04
CA HIS A 61 0.96 4.02 -0.67
C HIS A 61 1.73 2.85 -0.06
N LEU A 62 2.92 3.14 0.44
CA LEU A 62 3.70 2.22 1.25
C LEU A 62 3.41 2.49 2.71
N TYR A 63 2.98 1.45 3.43
CA TYR A 63 2.80 1.50 4.86
C TYR A 63 3.87 0.64 5.52
N THR A 64 4.55 1.21 6.51
CA THR A 64 5.53 0.48 7.32
C THR A 64 5.15 0.65 8.78
N GLU A 65 4.85 -0.45 9.44
CA GLU A 65 4.64 -0.48 10.87
C GLU A 65 5.99 -0.43 11.59
N HIS A 66 6.07 0.43 12.61
CA HIS A 66 7.25 0.54 13.47
C HIS A 66 6.83 0.33 14.92
N HIS A 67 7.43 -0.67 15.55
CA HIS A 67 7.22 -0.99 16.96
C HIS A 67 8.54 -1.48 17.57
N ASP A 68 9.14 -0.67 18.45
CA ASP A 68 10.41 -1.01 19.10
C ASP A 68 10.60 -0.23 20.42
N MET A 69 11.64 -0.56 21.20
CA MET A 69 12.07 0.18 22.37
C MET A 69 13.59 0.08 22.60
N GLY A 70 14.18 1.12 23.19
CA GLY A 70 15.60 1.10 23.49
C GLY A 70 16.06 2.28 24.34
N PHE A 71 17.31 2.24 24.80
CA PHE A 71 17.92 3.30 25.62
C PHE A 71 18.70 4.35 24.81
N SER A 72 18.97 4.10 23.53
CA SER A 72 19.72 5.00 22.64
C SER A 72 18.82 5.57 21.56
N TYR A 73 18.65 6.89 21.57
CA TYR A 73 17.89 7.60 20.54
C TYR A 73 18.51 7.44 19.16
N GLU A 74 19.82 7.65 19.02
CA GLU A 74 20.54 7.56 17.75
C GLU A 74 20.40 6.18 17.08
N LYS A 75 20.46 5.10 17.87
CA LYS A 75 20.25 3.75 17.33
C LYS A 75 18.84 3.55 16.79
N LEU A 76 17.83 4.09 17.47
CA LEU A 76 16.45 4.02 16.99
C LEU A 76 16.25 4.91 15.76
N LEU A 77 16.90 6.07 15.70
CA LEU A 77 16.83 7.00 14.57
C LEU A 77 17.38 6.39 13.27
N CYS A 78 18.37 5.49 13.37
CA CYS A 78 18.88 4.76 12.21
C CYS A 78 17.86 3.80 11.56
N LEU A 79 16.80 3.42 12.29
CA LEU A 79 15.84 2.38 11.87
C LEU A 79 14.41 2.89 11.74
N HIS A 80 14.10 3.98 12.44
CA HIS A 80 12.74 4.47 12.61
C HIS A 80 12.62 5.96 12.30
N PRO A 81 11.47 6.40 11.77
CA PRO A 81 11.19 7.82 11.59
C PRO A 81 11.19 8.54 12.93
N GLN A 82 11.84 9.69 12.98
CA GLN A 82 11.97 10.52 14.19
C GLN A 82 10.60 10.80 14.83
N GLU A 83 9.56 11.02 14.02
CA GLU A 83 8.20 11.35 14.45
C GLU A 83 7.54 10.24 15.28
N LEU A 84 8.03 9.01 15.15
CA LEU A 84 7.50 7.84 15.86
C LEU A 84 8.28 7.53 17.15
N ILE A 85 9.43 8.15 17.38
CA ILE A 85 10.28 7.92 18.54
C ILE A 85 9.83 8.84 19.68
N LYS A 86 9.40 8.26 20.81
CA LYS A 86 8.96 9.02 22.00
C LYS A 86 9.81 8.66 23.21
N GLN A 87 10.41 9.66 23.84
CA GLN A 87 11.09 9.48 25.12
C GLN A 87 10.07 9.18 26.23
N ARG A 88 10.46 8.27 27.11
CA ARG A 88 9.80 7.94 28.36
C ARG A 88 10.86 7.96 29.45
N SER A 89 10.45 8.33 30.65
CA SER A 89 11.34 8.35 31.80
C SER A 89 10.60 7.87 33.03
N PHE A 90 11.28 7.09 33.86
CA PHE A 90 10.81 6.78 35.21
C PHE A 90 11.55 7.65 36.22
N LEU A 91 10.80 8.56 36.87
CA LEU A 91 11.31 9.44 37.94
C LEU A 91 12.60 10.22 37.58
N GLY A 92 12.87 10.46 36.30
CA GLY A 92 14.09 11.14 35.83
C GLY A 92 15.38 10.32 35.94
N LEU A 93 15.33 9.09 36.46
CA LEU A 93 16.51 8.25 36.72
C LEU A 93 16.88 7.37 35.53
N ILE A 94 15.88 6.86 34.81
CA ILE A 94 16.06 5.99 33.65
C ILE A 94 15.20 6.53 32.53
N SER A 95 15.84 6.97 31.44
CA SER A 95 15.18 7.34 30.20
C SER A 95 15.28 6.21 29.20
N TRP A 96 14.17 5.86 28.56
CA TRP A 96 14.13 4.98 27.42
C TRP A 96 13.24 5.59 26.34
N TYR A 97 13.34 5.05 25.14
CA TYR A 97 12.59 5.50 23.99
C TYR A 97 11.70 4.36 23.54
N ARG A 98 10.50 4.71 23.09
CA ARG A 98 9.54 3.79 22.50
C ARG A 98 9.21 4.28 21.10
N VAL A 99 9.24 3.35 20.15
CA VAL A 99 8.76 3.57 18.79
C VAL A 99 7.41 2.90 18.66
N LYS A 100 6.40 3.64 18.23
CA LYS A 100 5.08 3.07 17.91
C LYS A 100 4.36 3.93 16.89
N GLY A 101 4.04 3.33 15.75
CA GLY A 101 3.15 3.94 14.75
C GLY A 101 3.31 3.31 13.38
N VAL A 102 2.56 3.83 12.42
CA VAL A 102 2.66 3.43 11.02
C VAL A 102 3.14 4.65 10.24
N MET A 103 4.20 4.48 9.47
CA MET A 103 4.62 5.47 8.50
C MET A 103 3.93 5.19 7.17
N LYS A 104 3.24 6.22 6.65
CA LYS A 104 2.63 6.21 5.32
C LYS A 104 3.51 7.03 4.38
N ARG A 105 3.91 6.46 3.24
CA ARG A 105 4.63 7.16 2.17
C ARG A 105 3.85 7.03 0.88
N GLU A 106 3.76 8.12 0.14
CA GLU A 106 3.21 8.12 -1.21
C GLU A 106 4.36 8.02 -2.20
N VAL A 107 4.22 7.13 -3.19
CA VAL A 107 5.24 6.90 -4.22
C VAL A 107 4.56 6.83 -5.57
N HIS A 108 5.12 7.51 -6.56
CA HIS A 108 4.78 7.28 -7.97
C HIS A 108 5.72 6.23 -8.53
N SER A 109 5.18 5.12 -9.03
CA SER A 109 6.00 4.02 -9.49
C SER A 109 5.42 3.37 -10.75
N ARG A 110 6.31 2.69 -11.47
CA ARG A 110 5.99 1.86 -12.62
C ARG A 110 6.28 0.40 -12.26
N TYR A 111 5.25 -0.43 -12.31
CA TYR A 111 5.35 -1.86 -12.14
C TYR A 111 5.30 -2.56 -13.50
N ILE A 112 6.33 -3.37 -13.77
CA ILE A 112 6.43 -4.22 -14.95
C ILE A 112 6.19 -5.65 -14.50
N TYR A 113 5.26 -6.32 -15.16
CA TYR A 113 4.74 -7.60 -14.71
C TYR A 113 5.73 -8.76 -14.76
N LYS A 114 5.63 -9.65 -13.76
CA LYS A 114 6.44 -10.88 -13.67
C LYS A 114 5.86 -12.05 -14.48
N HIS A 115 4.54 -12.06 -14.70
CA HIS A 115 3.85 -13.11 -15.46
C HIS A 115 3.29 -12.57 -16.77
N LYS A 116 3.20 -13.44 -17.78
CA LYS A 116 2.67 -13.08 -19.11
C LYS A 116 1.16 -12.89 -19.15
N GLU A 117 0.43 -13.50 -18.21
CA GLU A 117 -1.03 -13.50 -18.21
C GLU A 117 -1.56 -13.21 -16.81
N TYR A 118 -2.49 -12.25 -16.75
CA TYR A 118 -3.28 -11.94 -15.56
C TYR A 118 -4.76 -11.96 -15.92
N LYS A 119 -5.59 -12.40 -14.99
CA LYS A 119 -7.04 -12.24 -15.09
C LYS A 119 -7.40 -10.82 -14.64
N ILE A 120 -7.96 -10.02 -15.55
CA ILE A 120 -8.50 -8.70 -15.23
C ILE A 120 -9.93 -8.86 -14.71
N GLN A 121 -10.21 -8.32 -13.53
CA GLN A 121 -11.53 -8.26 -12.91
C GLN A 121 -11.91 -6.81 -12.68
N GLN A 122 -13.05 -6.38 -13.21
CA GLN A 122 -13.53 -5.02 -13.04
C GLN A 122 -14.72 -5.02 -12.08
N ARG A 123 -14.61 -4.24 -11.00
CA ARG A 123 -15.75 -3.94 -10.11
C ARG A 123 -16.50 -2.77 -10.72
N LEU A 124 -17.75 -3.01 -11.14
CA LEU A 124 -18.56 -2.02 -11.84
C LEU A 124 -19.30 -1.09 -10.88
N GLU A 125 -19.84 -1.65 -9.79
CA GLU A 125 -20.58 -0.92 -8.77
C GLU A 125 -20.45 -1.62 -7.41
N PHE A 126 -20.73 -0.89 -6.33
CA PHE A 126 -20.88 -1.49 -5.02
C PHE A 126 -22.37 -1.72 -4.79
N LEU A 127 -22.77 -2.98 -4.66
CA LEU A 127 -24.11 -3.30 -4.22
C LEU A 127 -24.26 -2.83 -2.77
N SER A 128 -25.31 -2.07 -2.47
CA SER A 128 -25.55 -1.55 -1.12
C SER A 128 -25.66 -2.73 -0.15
N HIS A 129 -24.79 -2.80 0.86
CA HIS A 129 -24.86 -3.81 1.91
C HIS A 129 -24.93 -3.09 3.25
N THR A 130 -25.95 -3.40 4.03
CA THR A 130 -26.11 -2.91 5.40
C THR A 130 -25.34 -3.84 6.32
N CYS A 131 -24.25 -3.37 6.92
CA CYS A 131 -23.63 -4.09 8.02
C CYS A 131 -24.51 -3.89 9.27
N GLN A 132 -25.21 -4.93 9.70
CA GLN A 132 -25.83 -4.93 11.02
C GLN A 132 -24.72 -5.26 12.05
N SER A 133 -24.40 -4.31 12.90
CA SER A 133 -23.60 -4.54 14.10
C SER A 133 -24.56 -4.99 15.19
N GLU A 134 -24.45 -6.22 15.66
CA GLU A 134 -24.98 -6.57 16.98
C GLU A 134 -24.12 -5.80 18.00
N VAL A 135 -24.75 -4.87 18.73
CA VAL A 135 -24.14 -4.12 19.83
C VAL A 135 -24.21 -4.95 21.09
#